data_AF-A0A2E2D6A9-F1
#
_entry.id   AF-A0A2E2D6A9-F1
#
_cell.length_a   1.000
_cell.length_b   1.000
_cell.length_c   1.000
_cell.angle_alpha   90.00
_cell.angle_beta   90.00
_cell.angle_gamma   90.00
#
_symmetry.space_group_name_H-M   'P 1'
#
loop_
_entity.id
_entity.type
_entity.pdbx_description
1 polymer ?
#
loop_
_entity_poly.entity_id
_entity_poly.type
_entity_poly.pdbx_seq_one_letter_code
_entity_poly.pdbx_strand_id
1 'polypeptide(L)'
;MAEQEVKKQKSPYSLVELGGTGLKHSAGSIDEEQIINDLKWPRCIKVYQEMETDPLIAGALFAIRQFIRSSKWNVEEYQGTDKPASAGEDAKFVESCLNDLDKPWSEVLTDILSFLTYGFSIHEIVYKKRQGRSQDERYNSKYKDGKIGWRGFPIRSQDTIEDWKITPRGGLEAVRQWDSYNGIDVWIPKHRFLLFRTTAYKDNPRGLSILRSAYRGYYFRKNIETFEGIGIERDLSGVPVLRVPSDILSEDADNNQRAIRSYLERMGASLKRNEQAFIMLPSEVYGETGNGDKIYDFELVSSSGARQVDTNGAIERWDRRILQSICSDVLLVGGASVGSYSLASTKAGMFQTAIISYLDTIKDQMNEKAIPMLMEANGKDGSRCPKLVHNGIEKANLKEMAEFVKFTTEAGALTPDAGIESELRDMAGFPQYNDVSHEGLMDRAKKRQSMFQDVGMGEGNGEQPPEPPTFS
;
A
#
# COMPACT_ATOMS: atom_id res chain seq x y z
N MET A 1 -47.38 36.25 15.72
CA MET A 1 -46.21 35.37 15.89
C MET A 1 -45.06 36.10 15.22
N ALA A 2 -44.09 36.57 15.99
CA ALA A 2 -43.00 37.39 15.47
C ALA A 2 -41.92 36.48 14.85
N GLU A 3 -41.72 36.61 13.54
CA GLU A 3 -40.55 36.08 12.84
C GLU A 3 -39.30 36.72 13.46
N GLN A 4 -38.44 35.90 14.07
CA GLN A 4 -37.12 36.36 14.48
C GLN A 4 -36.28 36.57 13.22
N GLU A 5 -36.10 37.84 12.82
CA GLU A 5 -35.08 38.24 11.85
C GLU A 5 -33.71 37.82 12.36
N VAL A 6 -33.13 36.79 11.74
CA VAL A 6 -31.73 36.41 11.93
C VAL A 6 -30.86 37.55 11.40
N LYS A 7 -30.35 38.40 12.29
CA LYS A 7 -29.36 39.43 11.94
C LYS A 7 -28.14 38.74 11.32
N LYS A 8 -27.94 38.92 10.01
CA LYS A 8 -26.73 38.49 9.30
C LYS A 8 -25.51 39.15 9.95
N GLN A 9 -24.79 38.41 10.80
CA GLN A 9 -23.50 38.82 11.33
C GLN A 9 -22.54 39.04 10.14
N LYS A 10 -22.13 40.29 9.92
CA LYS A 10 -21.04 40.60 8.99
C LYS A 10 -19.73 40.24 9.69
N SER A 11 -19.07 39.17 9.23
CA SER A 11 -17.71 38.85 9.66
C SER A 11 -16.79 40.02 9.28
N PRO A 12 -15.92 40.49 10.20
CA PRO A 12 -14.90 41.49 9.88
C PRO A 12 -13.79 40.93 8.99
N TYR A 13 -13.75 39.61 8.79
CA TYR A 13 -12.77 38.91 7.96
C TYR A 13 -13.38 38.48 6.61
N SER A 14 -12.56 38.48 5.56
CA SER A 14 -12.94 37.97 4.24
C SER A 14 -13.37 36.50 4.35
N LEU A 15 -14.55 36.19 3.83
CA LEU A 15 -15.06 34.81 3.69
C LEU A 15 -14.56 34.12 2.42
N VAL A 16 -13.71 34.80 1.66
CA VAL A 16 -13.19 34.37 0.37
C VAL A 16 -11.68 34.25 0.50
N GLU A 17 -11.11 33.14 0.04
CA GLU A 17 -9.67 32.95 -0.06
C GLU A 17 -9.05 34.08 -0.90
N LEU A 18 -7.87 34.59 -0.57
CA LEU A 18 -7.23 35.65 -1.37
C LEU A 18 -6.16 35.10 -2.31
N GLY A 19 -5.35 34.16 -1.83
CA GLY A 19 -4.30 33.50 -2.61
C GLY A 19 -4.77 32.23 -3.32
N GLY A 20 -3.82 31.55 -3.95
CA GLY A 20 -4.00 30.19 -4.44
C GLY A 20 -2.95 29.25 -3.86
N THR A 21 -3.15 27.95 -4.01
CA THR A 21 -2.28 26.92 -3.41
C THR A 21 -0.87 26.83 -4.03
N GLY A 22 -0.63 27.49 -5.16
CA GLY A 22 0.61 27.37 -5.92
C GLY A 22 0.75 26.04 -6.68
N LEU A 23 -0.36 25.31 -6.83
CA LEU A 23 -0.45 24.13 -7.70
C LEU A 23 -0.19 24.54 -9.15
N LYS A 24 0.78 23.89 -9.79
CA LYS A 24 1.07 24.10 -11.21
C LYS A 24 0.07 23.32 -12.06
N HIS A 25 -0.93 24.01 -12.59
CA HIS A 25 -1.91 23.42 -13.49
C HIS A 25 -2.20 24.33 -14.68
N SER A 26 -2.56 23.74 -15.82
CA SER A 26 -2.96 24.45 -17.04
C SER A 26 -3.97 23.60 -17.81
N ALA A 27 -5.09 24.20 -18.21
CA ALA A 27 -6.12 23.57 -19.05
C ALA A 27 -6.56 22.15 -18.61
N GLY A 28 -6.62 21.89 -17.30
CA GLY A 28 -7.00 20.59 -16.74
C GLY A 28 -5.83 19.66 -16.40
N SER A 29 -4.65 19.90 -16.96
CA SER A 29 -3.44 19.15 -16.68
C SER A 29 -2.69 19.72 -15.47
N ILE A 30 -2.09 18.84 -14.67
CA ILE A 30 -1.25 19.18 -13.52
C ILE A 30 0.21 18.86 -13.87
N ASP A 31 1.12 19.82 -13.64
CA ASP A 31 2.55 19.74 -13.98
C ASP A 31 3.44 19.97 -12.73
N GLU A 32 3.25 19.13 -11.71
CA GLU A 32 4.07 19.16 -10.48
C GLU A 32 5.37 18.33 -10.62
N GLU A 33 5.36 17.25 -11.42
CA GLU A 33 6.55 16.41 -11.62
C GLU A 33 7.45 16.96 -12.73
N GLN A 34 8.30 17.93 -12.39
CA GLN A 34 9.17 18.58 -13.37
C GLN A 34 10.59 18.00 -13.42
N ILE A 35 10.97 17.16 -12.44
CA ILE A 35 12.35 16.69 -12.27
C ILE A 35 12.56 15.35 -12.98
N ILE A 36 11.65 14.40 -12.79
CA ILE A 36 11.80 13.05 -13.33
C ILE A 36 10.83 12.86 -14.50
N ASN A 37 11.36 12.92 -15.73
CA ASN A 37 10.55 12.87 -16.94
C ASN A 37 9.74 11.58 -17.10
N ASP A 38 10.25 10.45 -16.62
CA ASP A 38 9.54 9.16 -16.67
C ASP A 38 8.34 9.12 -15.73
N LEU A 39 8.37 9.94 -14.68
CA LEU A 39 7.30 10.05 -13.68
C LEU A 39 6.32 11.19 -13.98
N LYS A 40 6.40 11.82 -15.15
CA LYS A 40 5.36 12.75 -15.61
C LYS A 40 4.09 11.98 -15.96
N TRP A 41 2.94 12.53 -15.61
CA TRP A 41 1.65 11.99 -16.04
C TRP A 41 1.49 12.14 -17.57
N PRO A 42 0.93 11.16 -18.30
CA PRO A 42 0.48 9.83 -17.86
C PRO A 42 1.58 8.74 -17.90
N ARG A 43 2.82 9.07 -18.28
CA ARG A 43 3.93 8.10 -18.45
C ARG A 43 4.22 7.32 -17.16
N CYS A 44 4.09 7.98 -16.00
CA CYS A 44 4.31 7.37 -14.70
C CYS A 44 3.44 6.14 -14.44
N ILE A 45 2.25 6.03 -15.04
CA ILE A 45 1.35 4.89 -14.85
C ILE A 45 2.08 3.59 -15.24
N LYS A 46 2.69 3.56 -16.42
CA LYS A 46 3.43 2.37 -16.90
C LYS A 46 4.64 2.07 -16.03
N VAL A 47 5.35 3.10 -15.58
CA VAL A 47 6.51 2.94 -14.69
C VAL A 47 6.09 2.35 -13.34
N TYR A 48 5.00 2.84 -12.75
CA TYR A 48 4.49 2.31 -11.49
C TYR A 48 3.94 0.89 -11.63
N GLN A 49 3.28 0.58 -12.75
CA GLN A 49 2.86 -0.80 -13.07
C GLN A 49 4.08 -1.73 -13.17
N GLU A 50 5.13 -1.29 -13.85
CA GLU A 50 6.37 -2.07 -13.96
C GLU A 50 7.02 -2.28 -12.58
N MET A 51 7.11 -1.22 -11.75
CA MET A 51 7.62 -1.32 -10.39
C MET A 51 6.75 -2.21 -9.49
N GLU A 52 5.44 -2.28 -9.71
CA GLU A 52 4.56 -3.15 -8.95
C GLU A 52 4.78 -4.64 -9.28
N THR A 53 5.34 -4.97 -10.45
CA THR A 53 5.73 -6.35 -10.80
C THR A 53 7.09 -6.76 -10.22
N ASP A 54 7.87 -5.82 -9.71
CA ASP A 54 9.17 -6.10 -9.12
C ASP A 54 9.04 -6.91 -7.82
N PRO A 55 9.72 -8.05 -7.64
CA PRO A 55 9.52 -8.93 -6.48
C PRO A 55 9.67 -8.23 -5.12
N LEU A 56 10.66 -7.33 -4.99
CA LEU A 56 10.90 -6.62 -3.72
C LEU A 56 9.78 -5.62 -3.42
N ILE A 57 9.42 -4.80 -4.41
CA ILE A 57 8.38 -3.78 -4.26
C ILE A 57 7.00 -4.45 -4.12
N ALA A 58 6.72 -5.49 -4.92
CA ALA A 58 5.50 -6.28 -4.85
C ALA A 58 5.32 -6.89 -3.45
N GLY A 59 6.37 -7.49 -2.89
CA GLY A 59 6.34 -8.04 -1.53
C GLY A 59 6.05 -6.98 -0.47
N ALA A 60 6.65 -5.79 -0.59
CA ALA A 60 6.40 -4.68 0.32
C ALA A 60 4.98 -4.11 0.21
N LEU A 61 4.50 -3.87 -1.01
CA LEU A 61 3.14 -3.41 -1.25
C LEU A 61 2.11 -4.44 -0.78
N PHE A 62 2.36 -5.73 -1.02
CA PHE A 62 1.52 -6.82 -0.55
C PHE A 62 1.42 -6.81 0.98
N ALA A 63 2.54 -6.71 1.69
CA ALA A 63 2.55 -6.61 3.14
C ALA A 63 1.74 -5.41 3.63
N ILE A 64 2.02 -4.20 3.13
CA ILE A 64 1.27 -2.97 3.50
C ILE A 64 -0.23 -3.17 3.29
N ARG A 65 -0.64 -3.66 2.11
CA ARG A 65 -2.05 -3.90 1.78
C ARG A 65 -2.70 -4.90 2.72
N GLN A 66 -1.99 -5.99 3.04
CA GLN A 66 -2.52 -7.02 3.92
C GLN A 66 -2.70 -6.51 5.35
N PHE A 67 -1.74 -5.72 5.85
CA PHE A 67 -1.86 -5.10 7.17
C PHE A 67 -3.03 -4.12 7.23
N ILE A 68 -3.22 -3.27 6.21
CA ILE A 68 -4.39 -2.37 6.13
C ILE A 68 -5.69 -3.18 6.07
N ARG A 69 -5.75 -4.23 5.25
CA ARG A 69 -6.96 -5.07 5.15
C ARG A 69 -7.29 -5.83 6.43
N SER A 70 -6.28 -6.08 7.29
CA SER A 70 -6.48 -6.75 8.58
C SER A 70 -7.06 -5.85 9.66
N SER A 71 -7.05 -4.53 9.47
CA SER A 71 -7.57 -3.59 10.47
C SER A 71 -9.08 -3.76 10.63
N LYS A 72 -9.57 -3.78 11.88
CA LYS A 72 -11.00 -3.75 12.17
C LYS A 72 -11.53 -2.32 12.07
N TRP A 73 -12.68 -2.18 11.42
CA TRP A 73 -13.40 -0.91 11.24
C TRP A 73 -14.70 -0.95 12.04
N ASN A 74 -14.93 0.07 12.85
CA ASN A 74 -16.13 0.21 13.69
C ASN A 74 -16.76 1.58 13.48
N VAL A 75 -18.05 1.70 13.78
CA VAL A 75 -18.75 2.99 13.74
C VAL A 75 -19.12 3.41 15.15
N GLU A 76 -18.58 4.53 15.59
CA GLU A 76 -18.88 5.14 16.86
C GLU A 76 -20.00 6.17 16.73
N GLU A 77 -20.81 6.28 17.79
CA GLU A 77 -21.83 7.32 17.91
C GLU A 77 -21.20 8.71 17.95
N TYR A 78 -21.95 9.73 17.54
CA TYR A 78 -21.53 11.10 17.73
C TYR A 78 -21.33 11.41 19.22
N GLN A 79 -20.14 11.88 19.60
CA GLN A 79 -19.74 12.13 20.99
C GLN A 79 -19.77 13.62 21.41
N GLY A 80 -20.29 14.52 20.57
CA GLY A 80 -20.39 15.94 20.92
C GLY A 80 -21.36 16.19 22.08
N THR A 81 -21.22 17.34 22.75
CA THR A 81 -22.08 17.75 23.89
C THR A 81 -23.55 17.87 23.50
N ASP A 82 -23.82 18.12 22.22
CA ASP A 82 -25.14 18.22 21.60
C ASP A 82 -25.58 16.90 20.95
N LYS A 83 -25.23 15.77 21.58
CA LYS A 83 -25.54 14.41 21.10
C LYS A 83 -27.04 14.21 20.85
N PRO A 84 -27.45 13.90 19.61
CA PRO A 84 -28.85 13.57 19.31
C PRO A 84 -29.29 12.31 20.05
N ALA A 85 -30.56 12.23 20.44
CA ALA A 85 -31.14 11.02 21.01
C ALA A 85 -31.06 9.82 20.03
N SER A 86 -31.05 10.09 18.72
CA SER A 86 -30.90 9.08 17.67
C SER A 86 -29.47 8.59 17.45
N ALA A 87 -28.46 9.14 18.14
CA ALA A 87 -27.05 8.90 17.81
C ALA A 87 -26.66 7.41 17.77
N GLY A 88 -27.21 6.58 18.66
CA GLY A 88 -26.99 5.13 18.64
C GLY A 88 -27.68 4.40 17.50
N GLU A 89 -28.87 4.84 17.10
CA GLU A 89 -29.55 4.32 15.90
C GLU A 89 -28.84 4.76 14.62
N ASP A 90 -28.28 5.97 14.63
CA ASP A 90 -27.51 6.55 13.53
C ASP A 90 -26.23 5.76 13.29
N ALA A 91 -25.47 5.45 14.35
CA ALA A 91 -24.27 4.63 14.26
C ALA A 91 -24.57 3.23 13.70
N LYS A 92 -25.57 2.54 14.26
CA LYS A 92 -26.02 1.22 13.78
C LYS A 92 -26.50 1.28 12.33
N PHE A 93 -27.14 2.37 11.92
CA PHE A 93 -27.56 2.56 10.54
C PHE A 93 -26.36 2.69 9.59
N VAL A 94 -25.39 3.55 9.90
CA VAL A 94 -24.16 3.71 9.10
C VAL A 94 -23.38 2.40 9.02
N GLU A 95 -23.23 1.69 10.13
CA GLU A 95 -22.60 0.37 10.17
C GLU A 95 -23.34 -0.65 9.29
N SER A 96 -24.68 -0.65 9.34
CA SER A 96 -25.49 -1.52 8.48
C SER A 96 -25.32 -1.20 6.99
N CYS A 97 -25.05 0.07 6.64
CA CYS A 97 -24.79 0.50 5.27
C CYS A 97 -23.42 0.04 4.77
N LEU A 98 -22.37 0.07 5.62
CA LEU A 98 -21.05 -0.50 5.28
C LEU A 98 -21.13 -2.02 5.02
N ASN A 99 -21.99 -2.72 5.77
CA ASN A 99 -22.18 -4.16 5.66
C ASN A 99 -23.18 -4.59 4.56
N ASP A 100 -23.80 -3.62 3.87
CA ASP A 100 -24.80 -3.85 2.81
C ASP A 100 -24.35 -3.29 1.45
N LEU A 101 -23.05 -3.19 1.21
CA LEU A 101 -22.51 -2.82 -0.11
C LEU A 101 -22.64 -3.98 -1.12
N ASP A 102 -22.61 -3.66 -2.41
CA ASP A 102 -22.62 -4.66 -3.50
C ASP A 102 -21.40 -5.58 -3.46
N LYS A 103 -20.24 -5.03 -3.05
CA LYS A 103 -19.00 -5.76 -2.77
C LYS A 103 -18.65 -5.65 -1.29
N PRO A 104 -18.02 -6.66 -0.68
CA PRO A 104 -17.52 -6.58 0.69
C PRO A 104 -16.64 -5.35 0.92
N TRP A 105 -16.72 -4.74 2.10
CA TRP A 105 -15.89 -3.58 2.47
C TRP A 105 -14.40 -3.85 2.27
N SER A 106 -13.93 -5.06 2.52
CA SER A 106 -12.53 -5.47 2.31
C SER A 106 -12.09 -5.45 0.84
N GLU A 107 -13.00 -5.66 -0.11
CA GLU A 107 -12.73 -5.49 -1.55
C GLU A 107 -12.69 -4.01 -1.91
N VAL A 108 -13.62 -3.20 -1.38
CA VAL A 108 -13.61 -1.75 -1.54
C VAL A 108 -12.30 -1.14 -1.02
N LEU A 109 -11.82 -1.59 0.13
CA LEU A 109 -10.52 -1.19 0.67
C LEU A 109 -9.38 -1.55 -0.30
N THR A 110 -9.43 -2.72 -0.94
CA THR A 110 -8.42 -3.12 -1.93
C THR A 110 -8.36 -2.14 -3.10
N ASP A 111 -9.54 -1.76 -3.62
CA ASP A 111 -9.64 -0.76 -4.70
C ASP A 111 -9.11 0.62 -4.23
N ILE A 112 -9.45 1.04 -3.00
CA ILE A 112 -8.97 2.30 -2.42
C ILE A 112 -7.43 2.32 -2.35
N LEU A 113 -6.81 1.24 -1.89
CA LEU A 113 -5.36 1.14 -1.69
C LEU A 113 -4.51 1.30 -2.95
N SER A 114 -5.12 1.32 -4.14
CA SER A 114 -4.46 1.77 -5.37
C SER A 114 -3.87 3.19 -5.26
N PHE A 115 -4.36 4.03 -4.34
CA PHE A 115 -3.77 5.34 -4.07
C PHE A 115 -2.31 5.25 -3.62
N LEU A 116 -1.86 4.15 -3.02
CA LEU A 116 -0.46 3.95 -2.65
C LEU A 116 0.44 3.91 -3.88
N THR A 117 0.05 3.12 -4.89
CA THR A 117 0.79 2.94 -6.15
C THR A 117 0.78 4.21 -7.00
N TYR A 118 -0.37 4.88 -7.13
CA TYR A 118 -0.53 5.98 -8.08
C TYR A 118 -0.53 7.37 -7.45
N GLY A 119 -0.58 7.47 -6.13
CA GLY A 119 -0.67 8.72 -5.37
C GLY A 119 -2.10 9.14 -5.01
N PHE A 120 -3.09 8.70 -5.79
CA PHE A 120 -4.50 9.00 -5.58
C PHE A 120 -5.41 7.82 -5.98
N SER A 121 -6.63 7.78 -5.45
CA SER A 121 -7.71 6.91 -5.93
C SER A 121 -9.05 7.64 -5.86
N ILE A 122 -9.87 7.47 -6.91
CA ILE A 122 -11.17 8.12 -7.06
C ILE A 122 -12.27 7.06 -6.99
N HIS A 123 -13.24 7.26 -6.12
CA HIS A 123 -14.38 6.35 -5.96
C HIS A 123 -15.69 7.11 -6.04
N GLU A 124 -16.57 6.73 -6.96
CA GLU A 124 -17.89 7.35 -7.04
C GLU A 124 -18.76 6.96 -5.84
N ILE A 125 -19.54 7.89 -5.29
CA ILE A 125 -20.50 7.59 -4.23
C ILE A 125 -21.82 7.19 -4.91
N VAL A 126 -22.14 5.89 -4.88
CA VAL A 126 -23.37 5.37 -5.47
C VAL A 126 -24.32 4.94 -4.35
N TYR A 127 -25.55 5.43 -4.41
CA TYR A 127 -26.60 5.14 -3.43
C TYR A 127 -27.61 4.11 -3.97
N LYS A 128 -28.32 3.47 -3.04
CA LYS A 128 -29.48 2.62 -3.30
C LYS A 128 -30.59 2.90 -2.30
N LYS A 129 -31.81 2.50 -2.63
CA LYS A 129 -32.94 2.49 -1.70
C LYS A 129 -33.12 1.08 -1.11
N ARG A 130 -33.17 0.96 0.21
CA ARG A 130 -33.17 -0.33 0.92
C ARG A 130 -34.57 -0.95 0.94
N GLN A 131 -34.90 -1.74 -0.08
CA GLN A 131 -36.24 -2.35 -0.27
C GLN A 131 -36.23 -3.90 -0.25
N GLY A 132 -35.15 -4.51 0.24
CA GLY A 132 -34.96 -5.95 0.28
C GLY A 132 -34.29 -6.49 -0.99
N ARG A 133 -34.23 -7.81 -1.10
CA ARG A 133 -33.58 -8.48 -2.22
C ARG A 133 -34.35 -8.20 -3.51
N SER A 134 -33.66 -7.67 -4.51
CA SER A 134 -34.22 -7.29 -5.81
C SER A 134 -33.23 -7.61 -6.92
N GLN A 135 -33.72 -7.81 -8.14
CA GLN A 135 -32.88 -7.93 -9.35
C GLN A 135 -32.35 -6.55 -9.80
N ASP A 136 -33.09 -5.47 -9.52
CA ASP A 136 -32.62 -4.12 -9.78
C ASP A 136 -31.70 -3.67 -8.64
N GLU A 137 -30.43 -3.48 -8.97
CA GLU A 137 -29.37 -3.10 -8.05
C GLU A 137 -29.67 -1.80 -7.29
N ARG A 138 -30.48 -0.89 -7.87
CA ARG A 138 -30.89 0.36 -7.21
C ARG A 138 -31.75 0.13 -5.97
N TYR A 139 -32.37 -1.06 -5.86
CA TYR A 139 -33.28 -1.43 -4.78
C TYR A 139 -32.81 -2.65 -3.99
N ASN A 140 -31.76 -3.33 -4.43
CA ASN A 140 -31.27 -4.58 -3.83
C ASN A 140 -30.54 -4.33 -2.51
N SER A 141 -31.10 -4.80 -1.40
CA SER A 141 -30.54 -4.64 -0.06
C SER A 141 -30.84 -5.85 0.83
N LYS A 142 -30.00 -6.08 1.84
CA LYS A 142 -30.29 -7.00 2.96
C LYS A 142 -31.45 -6.49 3.84
N TYR A 143 -31.80 -5.21 3.75
CA TYR A 143 -32.77 -4.53 4.60
C TYR A 143 -33.98 -4.01 3.80
N LYS A 144 -35.12 -3.85 4.49
CA LYS A 144 -36.41 -3.40 3.94
C LYS A 144 -36.96 -2.13 4.62
N ASP A 145 -36.07 -1.31 5.18
CA ASP A 145 -36.42 -0.12 5.96
C ASP A 145 -36.78 1.11 5.11
N GLY A 146 -36.64 1.05 3.79
CA GLY A 146 -36.97 2.12 2.86
C GLY A 146 -35.97 3.29 2.86
N LYS A 147 -34.91 3.21 3.67
CA LYS A 147 -33.87 4.24 3.81
C LYS A 147 -32.92 4.24 2.61
N ILE A 148 -32.20 5.34 2.41
CA ILE A 148 -31.14 5.45 1.41
C ILE A 148 -29.84 4.92 2.01
N GLY A 149 -29.26 3.88 1.43
CA GLY A 149 -27.97 3.32 1.82
C GLY A 149 -26.93 3.50 0.73
N TRP A 150 -25.66 3.22 1.04
CA TRP A 150 -24.65 3.08 -0.01
C TRP A 150 -24.88 1.79 -0.79
N ARG A 151 -24.81 1.90 -2.10
CA ARG A 151 -24.72 0.76 -3.01
C ARG A 151 -23.27 0.30 -3.12
N GLY A 152 -22.36 1.25 -3.31
CA GLY A 152 -20.95 0.96 -3.49
C GLY A 152 -20.13 2.20 -3.69
N PHE A 153 -18.82 1.99 -3.65
CA PHE A 153 -17.80 3.00 -3.93
C PHE A 153 -16.93 2.55 -5.11
N PRO A 154 -17.50 2.40 -6.33
CA PRO A 154 -16.75 1.86 -7.44
C PRO A 154 -15.62 2.80 -7.86
N ILE A 155 -14.43 2.24 -8.05
CA ILE A 155 -13.24 2.96 -8.49
C ILE A 155 -13.41 3.50 -9.91
N ARG A 156 -12.93 4.71 -10.14
CA ARG A 156 -12.58 5.22 -11.47
C ARG A 156 -11.08 5.05 -11.62
N SER A 157 -10.68 4.04 -12.40
CA SER A 157 -9.28 3.62 -12.52
C SER A 157 -8.40 4.81 -12.94
N GLN A 158 -7.24 4.93 -12.30
CA GLN A 158 -6.35 6.08 -12.43
C GLN A 158 -5.86 6.28 -13.87
N ASP A 159 -5.68 5.21 -14.63
CA ASP A 159 -5.31 5.24 -16.04
C ASP A 159 -6.41 5.80 -16.99
N THR A 160 -7.65 5.90 -16.50
CA THR A 160 -8.76 6.54 -17.21
C THR A 160 -8.98 8.00 -16.78
N ILE A 161 -8.18 8.52 -15.83
CA ILE A 161 -8.30 9.90 -15.35
C ILE A 161 -7.38 10.80 -16.16
N GLU A 162 -7.98 11.67 -16.97
CA GLU A 162 -7.25 12.54 -17.89
C GLU A 162 -7.04 13.95 -17.28
N ASP A 163 -8.15 14.64 -17.01
CA ASP A 163 -8.16 16.06 -16.66
C ASP A 163 -8.79 16.34 -15.29
N TRP A 164 -8.32 17.42 -14.66
CA TRP A 164 -8.79 17.91 -13.38
C TRP A 164 -9.31 19.33 -13.53
N LYS A 165 -10.60 19.54 -13.25
CA LYS A 165 -11.18 20.88 -13.24
C LYS A 165 -10.83 21.55 -11.92
N ILE A 166 -9.86 22.44 -11.96
CA ILE A 166 -9.29 23.14 -10.80
C ILE A 166 -9.55 24.64 -10.96
N THR A 167 -10.02 25.30 -9.90
CA THR A 167 -10.20 26.75 -9.89
C THR A 167 -8.85 27.46 -10.00
N PRO A 168 -8.79 28.73 -10.43
CA PRO A 168 -7.53 29.49 -10.45
C PRO A 168 -6.79 29.58 -9.11
N ARG A 169 -7.46 29.24 -8.01
CA ARG A 169 -6.89 29.23 -6.65
C ARG A 169 -6.42 27.86 -6.19
N GLY A 170 -6.61 26.82 -7.00
CA GLY A 170 -6.16 25.46 -6.69
C GLY A 170 -7.25 24.53 -6.16
N GLY A 171 -8.48 25.02 -5.96
CA GLY A 171 -9.58 24.19 -5.47
C GLY A 171 -10.11 23.23 -6.53
N LEU A 172 -10.25 21.95 -6.21
CA LEU A 172 -10.83 20.94 -7.10
C LEU A 172 -12.36 21.09 -7.23
N GLU A 173 -12.87 21.10 -8.47
CA GLU A 173 -14.31 21.13 -8.78
C GLU A 173 -14.84 19.82 -9.36
N ALA A 174 -14.09 19.19 -10.28
CA ALA A 174 -14.50 18.00 -10.99
C ALA A 174 -13.29 17.26 -11.57
N VAL A 175 -13.49 15.99 -11.95
CA VAL A 175 -12.50 15.18 -12.65
C VAL A 175 -13.11 14.67 -13.95
N ARG A 176 -12.32 14.62 -15.03
CA ARG A 176 -12.72 13.99 -16.29
C ARG A 176 -12.22 12.57 -16.32
N GLN A 177 -13.15 11.64 -16.49
CA GLN A 177 -12.82 10.26 -16.81
C GLN A 177 -12.97 10.06 -18.31
N TRP A 178 -11.91 9.60 -18.96
CA TRP A 178 -11.92 9.12 -20.34
C TRP A 178 -11.51 7.66 -20.39
N ASP A 179 -12.48 6.78 -20.62
CA ASP A 179 -12.28 5.36 -20.85
C ASP A 179 -12.61 5.06 -22.32
N SER A 180 -11.56 5.03 -23.14
CA SER A 180 -11.67 4.78 -24.58
C SER A 180 -12.18 3.38 -24.92
N TYR A 181 -11.94 2.38 -24.06
CA TYR A 181 -12.33 1.00 -24.31
C TYR A 181 -13.85 0.83 -24.17
N ASN A 182 -14.43 1.44 -23.14
CA ASN A 182 -15.88 1.39 -22.89
C ASN A 182 -16.65 2.58 -23.50
N GLY A 183 -15.96 3.52 -24.15
CA GLY A 183 -16.57 4.70 -24.79
C GLY A 183 -17.14 5.71 -23.79
N ILE A 184 -16.54 5.84 -22.60
CA ILE A 184 -17.00 6.77 -21.56
C ILE A 184 -16.12 8.01 -21.59
N ASP A 185 -16.75 9.19 -21.70
CA ASP A 185 -16.11 10.50 -21.50
C ASP A 185 -17.05 11.36 -20.66
N VAL A 186 -16.70 11.57 -19.39
CA VAL A 186 -17.59 12.22 -18.44
C VAL A 186 -16.83 13.07 -17.42
N TRP A 187 -17.39 14.24 -17.11
CA TRP A 187 -16.98 15.05 -15.98
C TRP A 187 -17.76 14.66 -14.74
N ILE A 188 -17.06 14.12 -13.74
CA ILE A 188 -17.64 13.74 -12.45
C ILE A 188 -17.39 14.90 -11.48
N PRO A 189 -18.45 15.53 -10.92
CA PRO A 189 -18.28 16.66 -10.02
C PRO A 189 -17.79 16.22 -8.64
N LYS A 190 -17.06 17.09 -7.92
CA LYS A 190 -16.42 16.79 -6.62
C LYS A 190 -17.38 16.15 -5.62
N HIS A 191 -18.63 16.59 -5.53
CA HIS A 191 -19.59 16.04 -4.56
C HIS A 191 -20.02 14.59 -4.89
N ARG A 192 -19.74 14.07 -6.08
CA ARG A 192 -20.11 12.70 -6.50
C ARG A 192 -19.04 11.64 -6.23
N PHE A 193 -17.83 12.02 -5.82
CA PHE A 193 -16.75 11.04 -5.59
C PHE A 193 -15.97 11.30 -4.29
N LEU A 194 -15.37 10.25 -3.74
CA LEU A 194 -14.35 10.31 -2.71
C LEU A 194 -12.97 10.34 -3.38
N LEU A 195 -12.05 11.12 -2.81
CA LEU A 195 -10.69 11.25 -3.31
C LEU A 195 -9.71 10.90 -2.20
N PHE A 196 -9.11 9.71 -2.30
CA PHE A 196 -8.07 9.26 -1.39
C PHE A 196 -6.71 9.66 -1.97
N ARG A 197 -5.83 10.22 -1.14
CA ARG A 197 -4.51 10.70 -1.56
C ARG A 197 -3.47 10.33 -0.51
N THR A 198 -2.27 9.96 -0.93
CA THR A 198 -1.13 9.79 -0.01
C THR A 198 -0.70 11.10 0.65
N THR A 199 -0.86 12.23 -0.04
CA THR A 199 -0.51 13.57 0.44
C THR A 199 -1.40 14.61 -0.23
N ALA A 200 -1.68 15.69 0.49
CA ALA A 200 -2.48 16.82 0.03
C ALA A 200 -1.63 18.10 -0.18
N TYR A 201 -0.31 17.99 -0.35
CA TYR A 201 0.56 19.14 -0.58
C TYR A 201 0.07 19.98 -1.78
N LYS A 202 -0.07 21.30 -1.59
CA LYS A 202 -0.67 22.27 -2.53
C LYS A 202 -2.11 21.97 -2.98
N ASP A 203 -2.82 21.14 -2.21
CA ASP A 203 -4.09 20.53 -2.63
C ASP A 203 -4.01 19.80 -3.98
N ASN A 204 -2.85 19.26 -4.33
CA ASN A 204 -2.69 18.47 -5.55
C ASN A 204 -3.63 17.26 -5.50
N PRO A 205 -4.60 17.13 -6.43
CA PRO A 205 -5.55 16.03 -6.37
C PRO A 205 -4.93 14.69 -6.80
N ARG A 206 -3.78 14.70 -7.49
CA ARG A 206 -3.04 13.47 -7.85
C ARG A 206 -2.22 12.90 -6.69
N GLY A 207 -2.05 13.63 -5.60
CA GLY A 207 -1.18 13.23 -4.49
C GLY A 207 0.25 12.95 -4.95
N LEU A 208 0.92 12.01 -4.30
CA LEU A 208 2.27 11.57 -4.66
C LEU A 208 2.43 10.06 -4.42
N SER A 209 2.68 9.28 -5.47
CA SER A 209 2.94 7.84 -5.32
C SER A 209 4.06 7.56 -4.31
N ILE A 210 3.88 6.55 -3.45
CA ILE A 210 4.95 6.12 -2.54
C ILE A 210 6.14 5.53 -3.33
N LEU A 211 5.89 5.02 -4.54
CA LEU A 211 6.90 4.48 -5.43
C LEU A 211 7.77 5.56 -6.07
N ARG A 212 7.35 6.83 -6.06
CA ARG A 212 8.15 7.93 -6.60
C ARG A 212 9.53 8.00 -5.95
N SER A 213 9.61 7.83 -4.64
CA SER A 213 10.88 7.88 -3.90
C SER A 213 11.75 6.64 -4.16
N ALA A 214 11.11 5.50 -4.39
CA ALA A 214 11.77 4.24 -4.72
C ALA A 214 12.32 4.20 -6.17
N TYR A 215 11.75 5.00 -7.08
CA TYR A 215 12.06 4.94 -8.52
C TYR A 215 13.56 4.99 -8.83
N ARG A 216 14.30 5.91 -8.20
CA ARG A 216 15.74 6.05 -8.43
C ARG A 216 16.49 4.76 -8.06
N GLY A 217 16.15 4.17 -6.91
CA GLY A 217 16.78 2.93 -6.45
C GLY A 217 16.45 1.76 -7.37
N TYR A 218 15.18 1.62 -7.74
CA TYR A 218 14.71 0.63 -8.70
C TYR A 218 15.43 0.75 -10.05
N TYR A 219 15.51 1.95 -10.62
CA TYR A 219 16.18 2.20 -11.90
C TYR A 219 17.65 1.75 -11.90
N PHE A 220 18.42 2.12 -10.87
CA PHE A 220 19.81 1.70 -10.78
C PHE A 220 19.96 0.20 -10.53
N ARG A 221 19.14 -0.38 -9.65
CA ARG A 221 19.20 -1.82 -9.35
C ARG A 221 18.88 -2.66 -10.59
N LYS A 222 17.77 -2.36 -11.27
CA LYS A 222 17.37 -3.03 -12.52
C LYS A 222 18.48 -3.01 -13.58
N ASN A 223 19.15 -1.86 -13.74
CA ASN A 223 20.26 -1.74 -14.69
C ASN A 223 21.49 -2.56 -14.26
N ILE A 224 21.79 -2.61 -12.95
CA ILE A 224 22.88 -3.44 -12.42
C ILE A 224 22.57 -4.93 -12.66
N GLU A 225 21.36 -5.39 -12.36
CA GLU A 225 20.92 -6.77 -12.63
C GLU A 225 21.04 -7.12 -14.12
N THR A 226 20.67 -6.18 -15.00
CA THR A 226 20.82 -6.34 -16.45
C THR A 226 22.29 -6.48 -16.85
N PHE A 227 23.18 -5.61 -16.32
CA PHE A 227 24.61 -5.70 -16.59
C PHE A 227 25.28 -6.92 -15.96
N GLU A 228 24.82 -7.38 -14.80
CA GLU A 228 25.25 -8.61 -14.18
C GLU A 228 24.91 -9.80 -15.07
N GLY A 229 23.67 -9.88 -15.58
CA GLY A 229 23.26 -10.91 -16.53
C GLY A 229 24.11 -10.90 -17.81
N ILE A 230 24.36 -9.72 -18.39
CA ILE A 230 25.24 -9.56 -19.57
C ILE A 230 26.69 -9.95 -19.23
N GLY A 231 27.17 -9.60 -18.03
CA GLY A 231 28.50 -9.94 -17.56
C GLY A 231 28.67 -11.45 -17.40
N ILE A 232 27.73 -12.12 -16.73
CA ILE A 232 27.68 -13.58 -16.58
C ILE A 232 27.65 -14.24 -17.96
N GLU A 233 26.82 -13.74 -18.88
CA GLU A 233 26.74 -14.27 -20.25
C GLU A 233 28.09 -14.14 -20.98
N ARG A 234 28.74 -12.97 -20.90
CA ARG A 234 30.05 -12.70 -21.51
C ARG A 234 31.18 -13.52 -20.90
N ASP A 235 31.18 -13.69 -19.58
CA ASP A 235 32.22 -14.47 -18.89
C ASP A 235 32.07 -15.97 -19.19
N LEU A 236 30.83 -16.47 -19.28
CA LEU A 236 30.56 -17.87 -19.64
C LEU A 236 30.79 -18.17 -21.13
N SER A 237 30.39 -17.25 -22.01
CA SER A 237 30.37 -17.50 -23.46
C SER A 237 31.58 -16.94 -24.18
N GLY A 238 32.32 -16.01 -23.56
CA GLY A 238 33.37 -15.21 -24.18
C GLY A 238 32.85 -14.25 -25.27
N VAL A 239 33.73 -13.38 -25.76
CA VAL A 239 33.46 -12.56 -26.94
C VAL A 239 34.23 -13.14 -28.12
N PRO A 240 33.57 -13.57 -29.21
CA PRO A 240 34.28 -14.05 -30.39
C PRO A 240 35.04 -12.91 -31.07
N VAL A 241 36.33 -13.12 -31.29
CA VAL A 241 37.21 -12.22 -32.01
C VAL A 241 37.65 -12.91 -33.31
N LEU A 242 37.26 -12.30 -34.42
CA LEU A 242 37.64 -12.71 -35.78
C LEU A 242 38.80 -11.83 -36.22
N ARG A 243 39.99 -12.40 -36.41
CA ARG A 243 41.10 -11.67 -37.04
C ARG A 243 41.09 -11.94 -38.52
N VAL A 244 41.17 -10.90 -39.36
CA VAL A 244 41.09 -10.97 -40.83
C VAL A 244 42.14 -10.04 -41.46
N PRO A 245 42.55 -10.25 -42.72
CA PRO A 245 43.46 -9.36 -43.44
C PRO A 245 42.92 -7.93 -43.55
N SER A 246 43.81 -6.93 -43.52
CA SER A 246 43.40 -5.52 -43.54
C SER A 246 42.71 -5.13 -44.86
N ASP A 247 43.08 -5.77 -45.97
CA ASP A 247 42.48 -5.58 -47.29
C ASP A 247 40.95 -5.77 -47.29
N ILE A 248 40.43 -6.64 -46.41
CA ILE A 248 38.99 -6.95 -46.32
C ILE A 248 38.23 -5.92 -45.47
N LEU A 249 38.95 -5.22 -44.60
CA LEU A 249 38.43 -4.13 -43.78
C LEU A 249 38.58 -2.76 -44.46
N SER A 250 39.39 -2.67 -45.52
CA SER A 250 39.62 -1.45 -46.29
C SER A 250 38.33 -0.89 -46.93
N GLU A 251 38.23 0.43 -47.01
CA GLU A 251 37.14 1.12 -47.73
C GLU A 251 37.21 0.86 -49.26
N ASP A 252 38.41 0.60 -49.77
CA ASP A 252 38.69 0.32 -51.19
C ASP A 252 38.60 -1.18 -51.55
N ALA A 253 38.06 -2.01 -50.64
CA ALA A 253 37.94 -3.45 -50.84
C ALA A 253 37.14 -3.81 -52.11
N ASP A 254 37.61 -4.81 -52.84
CA ASP A 254 36.95 -5.29 -54.05
C ASP A 254 35.59 -5.96 -53.76
N ASN A 255 34.82 -6.25 -54.82
CA ASN A 255 33.49 -6.85 -54.67
C ASN A 255 33.51 -8.22 -53.96
N ASN A 256 34.57 -9.01 -54.13
CA ASN A 256 34.70 -10.31 -53.50
C ASN A 256 35.08 -10.17 -52.03
N GLN A 257 36.00 -9.26 -51.69
CA GLN A 257 36.40 -8.93 -50.33
C GLN A 257 35.23 -8.38 -49.51
N ARG A 258 34.39 -7.52 -50.10
CA ARG A 258 33.14 -7.06 -49.45
C ARG A 258 32.14 -8.19 -49.20
N ALA A 259 32.03 -9.14 -50.14
CA ALA A 259 31.18 -10.32 -49.96
C ALA A 259 31.69 -11.23 -48.83
N ILE A 260 33.02 -11.43 -48.75
CA ILE A 260 33.68 -12.17 -47.67
C ILE A 260 33.47 -11.48 -46.32
N ARG A 261 33.64 -10.15 -46.26
CA ARG A 261 33.35 -9.36 -45.05
C ARG A 261 31.91 -9.56 -44.59
N SER A 262 30.92 -9.39 -45.48
CA SER A 262 29.51 -9.56 -45.11
C SER A 262 29.21 -10.99 -44.64
N TYR A 263 29.85 -12.00 -45.22
CA TYR A 263 29.71 -13.39 -44.77
C TYR A 263 30.29 -13.58 -43.36
N LEU A 264 31.50 -13.07 -43.09
CA LEU A 264 32.15 -13.15 -41.79
C LEU A 264 31.40 -12.36 -40.71
N GLU A 265 30.83 -11.20 -41.05
CA GLU A 265 29.97 -10.42 -40.15
C GLU A 265 28.69 -11.20 -39.80
N ARG A 266 28.04 -11.85 -40.78
CA ARG A 266 26.86 -12.69 -40.53
C ARG A 266 27.22 -13.91 -39.69
N MET A 267 28.35 -14.54 -39.96
CA MET A 267 28.84 -15.69 -39.20
C MET A 267 29.15 -15.28 -37.75
N GLY A 268 29.91 -14.21 -37.55
CA GLY A 268 30.21 -13.63 -36.23
C GLY A 268 28.94 -13.25 -35.45
N ALA A 269 27.98 -12.62 -36.13
CA ALA A 269 26.68 -12.29 -35.55
C ALA A 269 25.81 -13.51 -35.26
N SER A 270 25.93 -14.60 -36.03
CA SER A 270 25.15 -15.82 -35.86
C SER A 270 25.71 -16.77 -34.80
N LEU A 271 27.01 -16.67 -34.50
CA LEU A 271 27.67 -17.48 -33.47
C LEU A 271 27.11 -17.18 -32.07
N LYS A 272 26.66 -15.95 -31.82
CA LYS A 272 25.95 -15.56 -30.61
C LYS A 272 24.46 -15.43 -30.94
N ARG A 273 23.70 -16.52 -30.78
CA ARG A 273 22.24 -16.53 -31.06
C ARG A 273 21.48 -15.69 -30.02
N ASN A 274 21.56 -14.36 -30.14
CA ASN A 274 20.52 -13.34 -29.88
C ASN A 274 21.05 -11.92 -29.65
N GLU A 275 22.36 -11.66 -29.69
CA GLU A 275 22.88 -10.28 -29.70
C GLU A 275 24.18 -10.21 -30.52
N GLN A 276 24.30 -9.22 -31.42
CA GLN A 276 25.50 -9.04 -32.26
C GLN A 276 26.70 -8.62 -31.40
N ALA A 277 27.51 -9.57 -30.96
CA ALA A 277 28.76 -9.29 -30.26
C ALA A 277 29.89 -10.12 -30.85
N PHE A 278 30.61 -9.55 -31.81
CA PHE A 278 31.91 -10.03 -32.27
C PHE A 278 32.83 -8.84 -32.50
N ILE A 279 34.14 -9.05 -32.42
CA ILE A 279 35.14 -8.04 -32.77
C ILE A 279 35.91 -8.55 -33.98
N MET A 280 36.01 -7.73 -35.03
CA MET A 280 36.84 -8.05 -36.19
C MET A 280 38.13 -7.20 -36.16
N LEU A 281 39.30 -7.82 -36.18
CA LEU A 281 40.59 -7.13 -36.09
C LEU A 281 41.49 -7.44 -37.31
N PRO A 282 42.30 -6.49 -37.80
CA PRO A 282 43.37 -6.79 -38.74
C PRO A 282 44.35 -7.84 -38.19
N SER A 283 44.86 -8.70 -39.06
CA SER A 283 45.70 -9.85 -38.68
C SER A 283 47.15 -9.76 -39.18
N GLU A 284 47.53 -8.74 -39.95
CA GLU A 284 48.89 -8.67 -40.51
C GLU A 284 49.95 -8.51 -39.42
N VAL A 285 51.04 -9.26 -39.54
CA VAL A 285 52.19 -9.19 -38.63
C VAL A 285 53.38 -8.55 -39.37
N TYR A 286 53.93 -7.46 -38.84
CA TYR A 286 55.16 -6.83 -39.37
C TYR A 286 56.40 -7.37 -38.63
N GLY A 287 57.29 -8.08 -39.34
CA GLY A 287 58.62 -8.47 -38.83
C GLY A 287 59.41 -9.44 -39.74
N GLU A 288 60.70 -9.17 -39.97
CA GLU A 288 61.62 -9.91 -40.86
C GLU A 288 62.16 -11.24 -40.30
N THR A 289 61.93 -11.56 -39.02
CA THR A 289 62.44 -12.78 -38.39
C THR A 289 61.29 -13.65 -37.96
N GLY A 290 60.95 -14.63 -38.80
CA GLY A 290 59.84 -15.55 -38.58
C GLY A 290 59.85 -16.19 -37.20
N ASN A 291 58.86 -15.83 -36.40
CA ASN A 291 58.14 -16.68 -35.47
C ASN A 291 56.67 -16.31 -35.66
N GLY A 292 56.04 -16.99 -36.62
CA GLY A 292 54.75 -16.62 -37.22
C GLY A 292 53.54 -16.88 -36.34
N ASP A 293 52.46 -16.17 -36.67
CA ASP A 293 51.01 -16.41 -36.41
C ASP A 293 50.30 -15.03 -36.30
N LYS A 294 49.20 -14.67 -36.99
CA LYS A 294 48.21 -15.35 -37.87
C LYS A 294 47.61 -14.35 -38.88
N ILE A 295 47.18 -14.77 -40.08
CA ILE A 295 46.50 -13.94 -41.13
C ILE A 295 44.96 -14.11 -41.13
N TYR A 296 44.44 -15.19 -40.55
CA TYR A 296 43.06 -15.26 -40.08
C TYR A 296 43.09 -15.99 -38.76
N ASP A 297 42.27 -15.56 -37.81
CA ASP A 297 42.16 -16.20 -36.52
C ASP A 297 40.75 -16.15 -35.98
N PHE A 298 40.41 -17.14 -35.19
CA PHE A 298 39.24 -17.11 -34.34
C PHE A 298 39.68 -17.37 -32.90
N GLU A 299 39.49 -16.37 -32.07
CA GLU A 299 39.80 -16.44 -30.65
C GLU A 299 38.52 -16.13 -29.88
N LEU A 300 38.25 -16.93 -28.86
CA LEU A 300 37.23 -16.59 -27.88
C LEU A 300 37.93 -15.85 -26.73
N VAL A 301 37.77 -14.54 -26.68
CA VAL A 301 38.31 -13.75 -25.57
C VAL A 301 37.37 -13.90 -24.38
N SER A 302 37.81 -14.64 -23.38
CA SER A 302 37.20 -14.64 -22.06
C SER A 302 37.86 -13.58 -21.18
N SER A 303 37.14 -13.10 -20.16
CA SER A 303 37.70 -12.18 -19.17
C SER A 303 38.79 -12.88 -18.36
N SER A 304 40.07 -12.62 -18.66
CA SER A 304 41.18 -13.10 -17.85
C SER A 304 41.30 -12.28 -16.56
N GLY A 305 40.52 -12.62 -15.52
CA GLY A 305 40.71 -11.98 -14.21
C GLY A 305 39.58 -12.20 -13.19
N ALA A 306 39.97 -12.73 -12.02
CA ALA A 306 39.16 -12.98 -10.83
C ALA A 306 38.63 -11.72 -10.10
N ARG A 307 38.39 -10.61 -10.81
CA ARG A 307 37.68 -9.45 -10.26
C ARG A 307 36.30 -9.37 -10.87
N GLN A 308 35.50 -10.40 -10.62
CA GLN A 308 34.05 -10.29 -10.68
C GLN A 308 33.68 -9.11 -9.77
N VAL A 309 33.16 -8.03 -10.34
CA VAL A 309 32.66 -6.92 -9.53
C VAL A 309 31.52 -7.51 -8.71
N ASP A 310 31.64 -7.50 -7.38
CA ASP A 310 30.57 -7.95 -6.50
C ASP A 310 29.38 -6.98 -6.61
N THR A 311 28.47 -7.35 -7.49
CA THR A 311 27.20 -6.67 -7.77
C THR A 311 26.21 -6.87 -6.63
N ASN A 312 26.32 -7.94 -5.85
CA ASN A 312 25.40 -8.25 -4.75
C ASN A 312 25.42 -7.13 -3.69
N GLY A 313 26.61 -6.66 -3.29
CA GLY A 313 26.71 -5.55 -2.34
C GLY A 313 26.11 -4.22 -2.86
N ALA A 314 26.05 -4.03 -4.18
CA ALA A 314 25.38 -2.88 -4.80
C ALA A 314 23.86 -3.08 -4.86
N ILE A 315 23.40 -4.28 -5.20
CA ILE A 315 21.98 -4.67 -5.25
C ILE A 315 21.35 -4.57 -3.86
N GLU A 316 21.95 -5.19 -2.83
CA GLU A 316 21.46 -5.14 -1.44
C GLU A 316 21.35 -3.70 -0.90
N ARG A 317 22.29 -2.83 -1.29
CA ARG A 317 22.24 -1.41 -0.94
C ARG A 317 21.01 -0.72 -1.54
N TRP A 318 20.71 -1.00 -2.81
CA TRP A 318 19.55 -0.42 -3.48
C TRP A 318 18.25 -1.02 -2.95
N ASP A 319 18.19 -2.32 -2.69
CA ASP A 319 17.03 -2.98 -2.05
C ASP A 319 16.68 -2.33 -0.72
N ARG A 320 17.70 -2.12 0.13
CA ARG A 320 17.51 -1.44 1.40
C ARG A 320 17.02 0.00 1.22
N ARG A 321 17.55 0.75 0.25
CA ARG A 321 17.11 2.13 -0.03
C ARG A 321 15.67 2.18 -0.56
N ILE A 322 15.29 1.24 -1.43
CA ILE A 322 13.93 1.11 -1.95
C ILE A 322 12.97 0.89 -0.79
N LEU A 323 13.22 -0.12 0.05
CA LEU A 323 12.35 -0.42 1.19
C LEU A 323 12.32 0.68 2.24
N GLN A 324 13.45 1.32 2.54
CA GLN A 324 13.50 2.47 3.45
C GLN A 324 12.67 3.65 2.94
N SER A 325 12.66 3.88 1.63
CA SER A 325 11.91 4.99 1.03
C SER A 325 10.39 4.85 1.15
N ILE A 326 9.90 3.61 1.29
CA ILE A 326 8.48 3.27 1.52
C ILE A 326 8.24 2.74 2.95
N CYS A 327 9.18 2.98 3.88
CA CYS A 327 9.13 2.56 5.28
C CYS A 327 8.91 1.05 5.52
N SER A 328 9.26 0.19 4.56
CA SER A 328 9.03 -1.25 4.60
C SER A 328 10.30 -2.07 4.84
N ASP A 329 11.39 -1.45 5.32
CA ASP A 329 12.67 -2.11 5.58
C ASP A 329 12.66 -3.01 6.82
N VAL A 330 11.55 -3.04 7.56
CA VAL A 330 11.25 -4.06 8.58
C VAL A 330 11.16 -5.46 7.96
N LEU A 331 10.80 -5.59 6.67
CA LEU A 331 10.68 -6.88 5.98
C LEU A 331 12.04 -7.56 5.75
N LEU A 332 13.14 -6.79 5.77
CA LEU A 332 14.51 -7.34 5.68
C LEU A 332 15.04 -7.85 7.03
N VAL A 333 14.29 -7.68 8.12
CA VAL A 333 14.75 -8.06 9.46
C VAL A 333 14.53 -9.55 9.66
N GLY A 334 15.51 -10.35 9.22
CA GLY A 334 15.58 -11.78 9.49
C GLY A 334 17.02 -12.27 9.35
N GLY A 335 17.77 -12.36 10.46
CA GLY A 335 19.07 -13.06 10.42
C GLY A 335 20.18 -12.63 11.39
N ALA A 336 20.02 -11.62 12.26
CA ALA A 336 21.13 -11.18 13.12
C ALA A 336 20.78 -11.09 14.61
N SER A 337 21.76 -11.49 15.40
CA SER A 337 21.96 -11.57 16.86
C SER A 337 21.16 -10.63 17.77
N VAL A 338 20.94 -11.08 19.01
CA VAL A 338 20.24 -10.51 20.20
C VAL A 338 20.20 -8.97 20.37
N GLY A 339 21.09 -8.19 19.76
CA GLY A 339 21.02 -6.72 19.68
C GLY A 339 20.08 -6.15 18.60
N SER A 340 19.54 -6.98 17.71
CA SER A 340 18.66 -6.60 16.60
C SER A 340 17.20 -6.35 17.01
N TYR A 341 16.78 -6.78 18.20
CA TYR A 341 15.37 -6.68 18.63
C TYR A 341 14.91 -5.23 18.82
N SER A 342 15.73 -4.37 19.43
CA SER A 342 15.38 -2.95 19.65
C SER A 342 15.23 -2.20 18.32
N LEU A 343 16.15 -2.43 17.38
CA LEU A 343 16.08 -1.86 16.04
C LEU A 343 14.87 -2.40 15.25
N ALA A 344 14.61 -3.71 15.33
CA ALA A 344 13.46 -4.36 14.72
C ALA A 344 12.14 -3.78 15.25
N SER A 345 12.04 -3.62 16.57
CA SER A 345 10.88 -3.05 17.24
C SER A 345 10.64 -1.60 16.81
N THR A 346 11.70 -0.79 16.78
CA THR A 346 11.62 0.62 16.32
C THR A 346 11.13 0.71 14.88
N LYS A 347 11.70 -0.08 13.96
CA LYS A 347 11.26 -0.11 12.56
C LYS A 347 9.82 -0.59 12.40
N ALA A 348 9.43 -1.61 13.16
CA ALA A 348 8.05 -2.09 13.17
C ALA A 348 7.09 -1.01 13.67
N GLY A 349 7.47 -0.22 14.70
CA GLY A 349 6.71 0.93 15.17
C GLY A 349 6.53 2.00 14.10
N MET A 350 7.61 2.39 13.42
CA MET A 350 7.54 3.36 12.31
C MET A 350 6.63 2.86 11.17
N PHE A 351 6.74 1.59 10.81
CA PHE A 351 5.89 0.96 9.80
C PHE A 351 4.41 0.94 10.22
N GLN A 352 4.13 0.60 11.47
CA GLN A 352 2.78 0.64 12.03
C GLN A 352 2.20 2.06 11.99
N THR A 353 2.96 3.08 12.39
CA THR A 353 2.54 4.49 12.30
C THR A 353 2.24 4.90 10.86
N ALA A 354 3.08 4.49 9.89
CA ALA A 354 2.84 4.78 8.48
C ALA A 354 1.52 4.15 8.00
N ILE A 355 1.24 2.92 8.41
CA ILE A 355 -0.02 2.27 8.05
C ILE A 355 -1.24 2.92 8.71
N ILE A 356 -1.14 3.26 9.99
CA ILE A 356 -2.20 4.00 10.71
C ILE A 356 -2.51 5.31 9.97
N SER A 357 -1.50 6.04 9.50
CA SER A 357 -1.72 7.27 8.71
C SER A 357 -2.48 7.03 7.40
N TYR A 358 -2.27 5.89 6.73
CA TYR A 358 -3.05 5.52 5.55
C TYR A 358 -4.50 5.14 5.90
N LEU A 359 -4.71 4.44 7.03
CA LEU A 359 -6.05 4.15 7.54
C LEU A 359 -6.80 5.44 7.92
N ASP A 360 -6.12 6.39 8.55
CA ASP A 360 -6.65 7.71 8.90
C ASP A 360 -7.08 8.47 7.64
N THR A 361 -6.31 8.40 6.54
CA THR A 361 -6.69 9.01 5.27
C THR A 361 -8.03 8.49 4.75
N ILE A 362 -8.28 7.19 4.89
CA ILE A 362 -9.54 6.56 4.47
C ILE A 362 -10.66 6.99 5.41
N LYS A 363 -10.40 6.90 6.72
CA LYS A 363 -11.31 7.31 7.80
C LYS A 363 -11.79 8.75 7.62
N ASP A 364 -10.87 9.67 7.35
CA ASP A 364 -11.16 11.10 7.22
C ASP A 364 -12.03 11.37 5.98
N GLN A 365 -11.73 10.77 4.82
CA GLN A 365 -12.60 10.92 3.64
C GLN A 365 -14.01 10.35 3.85
N MET A 366 -14.14 9.26 4.61
CA MET A 366 -15.45 8.70 4.94
C MET A 366 -16.23 9.61 5.92
N ASN A 367 -15.55 10.11 6.95
CA ASN A 367 -16.16 10.94 8.00
C ASN A 367 -16.47 12.36 7.56
N GLU A 368 -15.62 12.98 6.76
CA GLU A 368 -15.80 14.37 6.30
C GLU A 368 -16.82 14.49 5.17
N LYS A 369 -17.07 13.40 4.44
CA LYS A 369 -17.85 13.46 3.20
C LYS A 369 -18.88 12.34 3.05
N ALA A 370 -18.45 11.09 3.05
CA ALA A 370 -19.36 9.98 2.73
C ALA A 370 -20.52 9.88 3.74
N ILE A 371 -20.21 9.92 5.04
CA ILE A 371 -21.19 9.77 6.11
C ILE A 371 -22.12 10.99 6.21
N PRO A 372 -21.63 12.25 6.25
CA PRO A 372 -22.49 13.42 6.24
C PRO A 372 -23.50 13.40 5.08
N MET A 373 -23.04 13.12 3.87
CA MET A 373 -23.93 13.05 2.70
C MET A 373 -24.96 11.91 2.80
N LEU A 374 -24.59 10.76 3.38
CA LEU A 374 -25.54 9.66 3.63
C LEU A 374 -26.62 10.08 4.65
N MET A 375 -26.23 10.78 5.71
CA MET A 375 -27.14 11.23 6.75
C MET A 375 -28.11 12.29 6.21
N GLU A 376 -27.60 13.26 5.46
CA GLU A 376 -28.40 14.28 4.76
C GLU A 376 -29.39 13.66 3.77
N ALA A 377 -28.98 12.64 3.01
CA ALA A 377 -29.85 11.92 2.08
C ALA A 377 -31.03 11.21 2.78
N ASN A 378 -30.95 11.00 4.08
CA ASN A 378 -32.01 10.44 4.93
C ASN A 378 -32.69 11.50 5.82
N GLY A 379 -32.49 12.79 5.55
CA GLY A 379 -33.11 13.89 6.28
C GLY A 379 -32.54 14.16 7.67
N LYS A 380 -31.31 13.70 7.95
CA LYS A 380 -30.61 13.92 9.22
C LYS A 380 -29.57 15.04 9.09
N ASP A 381 -29.13 15.55 10.24
CA ASP A 381 -28.14 16.63 10.32
C ASP A 381 -26.74 16.11 9.99
N GLY A 382 -26.17 16.56 8.86
CA GLY A 382 -24.83 16.21 8.39
C GLY A 382 -23.70 16.67 9.32
N SER A 383 -23.94 17.62 10.23
CA SER A 383 -22.93 18.10 11.19
C SER A 383 -22.77 17.22 12.42
N ARG A 384 -23.78 16.38 12.73
CA ARG A 384 -23.84 15.53 13.93
C ARG A 384 -23.85 14.05 13.57
N CYS A 385 -22.81 13.65 12.84
CA CYS A 385 -22.72 12.32 12.27
C CYS A 385 -21.97 11.33 13.18
N PRO A 386 -22.35 10.03 13.13
CA PRO A 386 -21.48 8.94 13.58
C PRO A 386 -20.12 9.01 12.90
N LYS A 387 -19.09 8.44 13.55
CA LYS A 387 -17.73 8.41 13.02
C LYS A 387 -17.28 6.99 12.77
N LEU A 388 -16.80 6.74 11.56
CA LEU A 388 -16.00 5.57 11.26
C LEU A 388 -14.65 5.69 11.96
N VAL A 389 -14.25 4.63 12.66
CA VAL A 389 -12.98 4.50 13.36
C VAL A 389 -12.33 3.16 13.01
N HIS A 390 -11.03 3.05 13.24
CA HIS A 390 -10.30 1.79 13.10
C HIS A 390 -9.44 1.53 14.33
N ASN A 391 -9.23 0.25 14.65
CA ASN A 391 -8.36 -0.14 15.77
C ASN A 391 -6.87 -0.20 15.36
N GLY A 392 -6.55 0.24 14.13
CA GLY A 392 -5.20 0.20 13.59
C GLY A 392 -4.72 -1.23 13.34
N ILE A 393 -3.43 -1.46 13.55
CA ILE A 393 -2.81 -2.78 13.52
C ILE A 393 -2.19 -2.97 14.90
N GLU A 394 -2.94 -3.55 15.83
CA GLU A 394 -2.39 -3.85 17.14
C GLU A 394 -1.32 -4.93 16.99
N LYS A 395 -0.09 -4.60 17.39
CA LYS A 395 0.69 -5.57 18.13
C LYS A 395 0.01 -5.67 19.49
N ALA A 396 -0.76 -6.73 19.72
CA ALA A 396 -1.05 -7.12 21.09
C ALA A 396 0.30 -7.52 21.72
N ASN A 397 1.05 -6.56 22.28
CA ASN A 397 2.16 -6.88 23.15
C ASN A 397 1.57 -7.26 24.50
N LEU A 398 0.96 -8.45 24.53
CA LEU A 398 0.27 -9.02 25.69
C LEU A 398 1.16 -9.00 26.93
N LYS A 399 2.50 -9.01 26.75
CA LYS A 399 3.46 -8.92 27.84
C LYS A 399 3.51 -7.54 28.49
N GLU A 400 3.75 -6.47 27.72
CA GLU A 400 3.78 -5.10 28.24
C GLU A 400 2.42 -4.68 28.83
N MET A 401 1.34 -5.16 28.21
CA MET A 401 -0.01 -4.95 28.71
C MET A 401 -0.28 -5.74 30.00
N ALA A 402 0.15 -7.01 30.09
CA ALA A 402 0.06 -7.78 31.34
C ALA A 402 0.87 -7.12 32.46
N GLU A 403 2.04 -6.56 32.14
CA GLU A 403 2.85 -5.78 33.08
C GLU A 403 2.11 -4.50 33.50
N PHE A 404 1.53 -3.73 32.57
CA PHE A 404 0.73 -2.54 32.88
C PHE A 404 -0.48 -2.88 33.78
N VAL A 405 -1.32 -3.84 33.38
CA VAL A 405 -2.50 -4.27 34.15
C VAL A 405 -2.09 -4.75 35.54
N LYS A 406 -1.00 -5.53 35.64
CA LYS A 406 -0.45 -5.96 36.92
C LYS A 406 -0.06 -4.77 37.80
N PHE A 407 0.75 -3.84 37.28
CA PHE A 407 1.21 -2.69 38.06
C PHE A 407 0.07 -1.76 38.47
N THR A 408 -0.90 -1.48 37.61
CA THR A 408 -2.02 -0.61 37.94
C THR A 408 -3.01 -1.26 38.91
N THR A 409 -3.17 -2.59 38.85
CA THR A 409 -3.98 -3.36 39.81
C THR A 409 -3.28 -3.44 41.17
N GLU A 410 -1.98 -3.72 41.19
CA GLU A 410 -1.17 -3.76 42.43
C GLU A 410 -1.09 -2.39 43.12
N ALA A 411 -1.02 -1.31 42.35
CA ALA A 411 -1.03 0.06 42.85
C ALA A 411 -2.44 0.56 43.28
N GLY A 412 -3.49 -0.23 43.03
CA GLY A 412 -4.88 0.14 43.32
C GLY A 412 -5.43 1.27 42.44
N ALA A 413 -4.73 1.61 41.35
CA ALA A 413 -5.16 2.64 40.39
C ALA A 413 -6.20 2.11 39.38
N LEU A 414 -6.20 0.81 39.12
CA LEU A 414 -7.15 0.13 38.23
C LEU A 414 -7.87 -0.98 39.00
N THR A 415 -9.20 -0.96 38.99
CA THR A 415 -10.02 -2.06 39.51
C THR A 415 -10.54 -2.88 38.33
N PRO A 416 -10.20 -4.17 38.22
CA PRO A 416 -10.70 -5.01 37.12
C PRO A 416 -12.23 -5.09 37.10
N ASP A 417 -12.84 -4.72 35.98
CA ASP A 417 -14.28 -4.79 35.74
C ASP A 417 -14.60 -5.58 34.45
N ALA A 418 -15.89 -5.77 34.17
CA ALA A 418 -16.35 -6.55 33.02
C ALA A 418 -15.99 -5.91 31.67
N GLY A 419 -15.86 -4.58 31.62
CA GLY A 419 -15.45 -3.85 30.42
C GLY A 419 -13.98 -4.10 30.10
N ILE A 420 -13.11 -3.94 31.11
CA ILE A 420 -11.67 -4.22 31.02
C ILE A 420 -11.44 -5.70 30.65
N GLU A 421 -12.18 -6.65 31.25
CA GLU A 421 -12.06 -8.07 30.88
C GLU A 421 -12.44 -8.33 29.42
N SER A 422 -13.51 -7.72 28.93
CA SER A 422 -13.95 -7.85 27.53
C SER A 422 -12.90 -7.30 26.56
N GLU A 423 -12.33 -6.14 26.85
CA GLU A 423 -11.24 -5.54 26.05
C GLU A 423 -9.98 -6.40 26.08
N LEU A 424 -9.57 -6.91 27.24
CA LEU A 424 -8.41 -7.80 27.37
C LEU A 424 -8.62 -9.12 26.61
N ARG A 425 -9.83 -9.67 26.61
CA ARG A 425 -10.19 -10.86 25.83
C ARG A 425 -10.11 -10.59 24.34
N ASP A 426 -10.66 -9.48 23.88
CA ASP A 426 -10.60 -9.10 22.47
C ASP A 426 -9.15 -8.91 21.99
N MET A 427 -8.32 -8.23 22.79
CA MET A 427 -6.90 -8.02 22.48
C MET A 427 -6.09 -9.33 22.50
N ALA A 428 -6.46 -10.28 23.37
CA ALA A 428 -5.84 -11.60 23.44
C ALA A 428 -6.44 -12.62 22.45
N GLY A 429 -7.46 -12.24 21.68
CA GLY A 429 -8.15 -13.13 20.73
C GLY A 429 -9.02 -14.20 21.40
N PHE A 430 -9.41 -14.00 22.66
CA PHE A 430 -10.34 -14.88 23.37
C PHE A 430 -11.80 -14.56 22.99
N PRO A 431 -12.70 -15.55 23.05
CA PRO A 431 -14.13 -15.30 22.89
C PRO A 431 -14.66 -14.31 23.93
N GLN A 432 -15.59 -13.47 23.48
CA GLN A 432 -16.34 -12.55 24.34
C GLN A 432 -17.06 -13.29 25.47
N TYR A 433 -17.04 -12.70 26.66
CA TYR A 433 -17.61 -13.31 27.84
C TYR A 433 -19.11 -12.99 27.94
N ASN A 434 -19.94 -13.91 27.46
CA ASN A 434 -21.38 -13.85 27.63
C ASN A 434 -21.77 -14.54 28.93
N ASP A 435 -21.77 -13.83 30.06
CA ASP A 435 -22.39 -14.36 31.26
C ASP A 435 -23.65 -13.57 31.61
N VAL A 436 -24.76 -14.31 31.63
CA VAL A 436 -26.10 -13.85 31.96
C VAL A 436 -26.26 -13.71 33.49
N SER A 437 -25.24 -14.08 34.27
CA SER A 437 -25.17 -13.86 35.70
C SER A 437 -24.39 -12.58 36.02
N HIS A 438 -25.06 -11.62 36.68
CA HIS A 438 -24.44 -10.44 37.30
C HIS A 438 -23.53 -10.82 38.50
N GLU A 439 -22.58 -11.73 38.34
CA GLU A 439 -21.52 -11.94 39.32
C GLU A 439 -20.26 -11.19 38.87
N GLY A 440 -19.93 -10.08 39.55
CA GLY A 440 -18.74 -9.28 39.25
C GLY A 440 -17.43 -10.04 39.52
N LEU A 441 -16.36 -9.64 38.83
CA LEU A 441 -15.00 -10.19 38.98
C LEU A 441 -14.53 -10.30 40.44
N MET A 442 -14.90 -9.33 41.30
CA MET A 442 -14.60 -9.32 42.73
C MET A 442 -15.24 -10.49 43.49
N ASP A 443 -16.45 -10.90 43.13
CA ASP A 443 -17.14 -12.01 43.81
C ASP A 443 -16.56 -13.36 43.39
N ARG A 444 -16.06 -13.46 42.14
CA ARG A 444 -15.34 -14.64 41.66
C ARG A 444 -13.94 -14.75 42.24
N ALA A 445 -13.23 -13.62 42.36
CA ALA A 445 -11.94 -13.56 43.03
C ALA A 445 -12.09 -13.95 44.51
N LYS A 446 -13.11 -13.43 45.20
CA LYS A 446 -13.44 -13.82 46.58
C LYS A 446 -13.81 -15.31 46.70
N LYS A 447 -14.64 -15.86 45.80
CA LYS A 447 -14.96 -17.30 45.75
C LYS A 447 -13.73 -18.16 45.49
N ARG A 448 -12.80 -17.71 44.64
CA ARG A 448 -11.51 -18.41 44.42
C ARG A 448 -10.64 -18.37 45.66
N GLN A 449 -10.53 -17.22 46.31
CA GLN A 449 -9.73 -17.04 47.51
C GLN A 449 -10.30 -17.84 48.70
N SER A 450 -11.62 -17.94 48.83
CA SER A 450 -12.27 -18.82 49.81
C SER A 450 -12.07 -20.30 49.49
N MET A 451 -12.15 -20.71 48.21
CA MET A 451 -11.81 -22.07 47.80
C MET A 451 -10.35 -22.44 48.11
N PHE A 452 -9.40 -21.53 47.95
CA PHE A 452 -7.99 -21.79 48.29
C PHE A 452 -7.74 -21.85 49.80
N GLN A 453 -8.53 -21.13 50.62
CA GLN A 453 -8.45 -21.23 52.08
C GLN A 453 -9.03 -22.56 52.61
N ASP A 454 -10.11 -23.07 52.01
CA ASP A 454 -10.73 -24.34 52.42
C ASP A 454 -9.84 -25.57 52.09
N VAL A 455 -9.03 -25.51 51.02
CA VAL A 455 -8.10 -26.59 50.67
C VAL A 455 -6.87 -26.62 51.60
N GLY A 456 -6.53 -25.51 52.26
CA GLY A 456 -5.38 -25.40 53.17
C GLY A 456 -5.64 -25.88 54.61
N MET A 457 -6.88 -26.25 54.98
CA MET A 457 -7.25 -26.69 56.34
C MET A 457 -7.76 -28.15 56.39
N GLY A 458 -7.47 -28.96 55.38
CA GLY A 458 -7.84 -30.38 55.32
C GLY A 458 -6.64 -31.34 55.35
N GLU A 459 -5.80 -31.29 56.38
CA GLU A 459 -4.90 -32.42 56.68
C GLU A 459 -5.66 -33.51 57.45
N GLY A 460 -5.69 -34.73 56.88
CA GLY A 460 -5.89 -35.96 57.65
C GLY A 460 -7.10 -36.81 57.27
N ASN A 461 -6.97 -37.65 56.23
CA ASN A 461 -7.12 -39.11 56.36
C ASN A 461 -6.88 -39.79 55.01
N GLY A 462 -6.06 -40.84 55.04
CA GLY A 462 -5.53 -41.51 53.85
C GLY A 462 -6.54 -42.37 53.12
N GLU A 463 -6.47 -42.32 51.79
CA GLU A 463 -6.94 -43.36 50.88
C GLU A 463 -5.97 -43.36 49.67
N GLN A 464 -5.48 -44.54 49.31
CA GLN A 464 -4.58 -44.77 48.17
C GLN A 464 -5.24 -44.32 46.84
N PRO A 465 -4.47 -43.75 45.89
CA PRO A 465 -5.02 -43.39 44.58
C PRO A 465 -5.39 -44.66 43.78
N PRO A 466 -6.55 -44.70 43.10
CA PRO A 466 -6.94 -45.83 42.26
C PRO A 466 -6.07 -45.91 40.99
N GLU A 467 -5.75 -47.14 40.57
CA GLU A 467 -4.98 -47.43 39.35
C GLU A 467 -5.69 -46.94 38.07
N PRO A 468 -4.94 -46.50 37.04
CA PRO A 468 -5.50 -45.97 35.80
C PRO A 468 -6.13 -47.09 34.92
N PRO A 469 -7.23 -46.78 34.21
CA PRO A 469 -7.94 -47.78 33.40
C PRO A 469 -7.13 -48.18 32.16
N THR A 470 -7.13 -49.48 31.86
CA THR A 470 -6.60 -50.08 30.64
C THR A 470 -7.52 -49.77 29.46
N PHE A 471 -6.96 -49.18 28.40
CA PHE A 471 -7.65 -48.99 27.12
C PHE A 471 -7.69 -50.32 26.35
N SER A 472 -8.89 -50.74 25.92
CA SER A 472 -9.11 -51.74 24.88
C SER A 472 -9.54 -51.06 23.59
#